data_AF-A0AAN6XBX1-F1
#
_entry.id   AF-A0AAN6XBX1-F1
#
_cell.length_a   1.000
_cell.length_b   1.000
_cell.length_c   1.000
_cell.angle_alpha   90.00
_cell.angle_beta   90.00
_cell.angle_gamma   90.00
#
_symmetry.space_group_name_H-M   'P 1'
#
loop_
_entity.id
_entity.type
_entity.pdbx_description
1 polymer ?
#
loop_
_entity_poly.entity_id
_entity_poly.type
_entity_poly.pdbx_seq_one_letter_code
_entity_poly.pdbx_strand_id
1 'polypeptide(L)'
;MAWPTYILVTGAAGFIGAHVVDTLLSRGFRDNEAELILPAINGVKAVLSAAARAGTVQRVVITSSFAAVLDVDRVQKATKYFTYTAGDWNPLTYEEAANAERSAVVAYRGSKKFAELAAWEFVNNFGGPEGRSSFDIVTLCPPMTFGPVVHPVVGGPLGLNDSNGQLWKVAIALQEGKGLPAARVPFWVEVRDLAEAHVEALLRPEAGGKRYLSEFPDFRGWGGEEVRTQIVDESHGIDGETASKELGIRYRAFRETVIDLMRQAAAM
;
A
#
# COMPACT_ATOMS: atom_id res chain seq x y z
N MET A 1 -36.45 -4.41 19.27
CA MET A 1 -36.67 -4.30 17.80
C MET A 1 -35.42 -4.81 17.12
N ALA A 2 -35.54 -5.71 16.15
CA ALA A 2 -34.40 -6.14 15.35
C ALA A 2 -34.00 -4.99 14.40
N TRP A 3 -32.70 -4.70 14.34
CA TRP A 3 -32.18 -3.73 13.36
C TRP A 3 -32.36 -4.28 11.94
N PRO A 4 -32.56 -3.42 10.93
CA PRO A 4 -32.59 -3.84 9.54
C PRO A 4 -31.26 -4.48 9.15
N THR A 5 -31.32 -5.62 8.45
CA THR A 5 -30.13 -6.38 8.01
C THR A 5 -29.34 -5.66 6.91
N TYR A 6 -30.01 -4.82 6.11
CA TYR A 6 -29.39 -4.08 5.01
C TYR A 6 -29.85 -2.61 5.04
N ILE A 7 -28.90 -1.69 4.89
CA ILE A 7 -29.14 -0.25 4.83
C ILE A 7 -28.39 0.29 3.61
N LEU A 8 -29.12 0.87 2.66
CA LEU A 8 -28.53 1.55 1.50
C LEU A 8 -28.34 3.03 1.82
N VAL A 9 -27.11 3.52 1.73
CA VAL A 9 -26.78 4.95 1.87
C VAL A 9 -26.34 5.50 0.51
N THR A 10 -27.18 6.31 -0.12
CA THR A 10 -26.79 7.03 -1.34
C THR A 10 -25.97 8.28 -0.99
N GLY A 11 -25.05 8.67 -1.88
CA GLY A 11 -24.18 9.81 -1.61
C GLY A 11 -23.26 9.64 -0.39
N ALA A 12 -22.91 8.39 -0.04
CA ALA A 12 -22.08 8.03 1.11
C ALA A 12 -20.74 8.79 1.19
N ALA A 13 -20.22 9.26 0.05
CA ALA A 13 -18.99 10.04 -0.02
C ALA A 13 -19.20 11.57 0.18
N GLY A 14 -20.43 12.06 0.23
CA GLY A 14 -20.75 13.47 0.51
C GLY A 14 -20.68 13.78 2.00
N PHE A 15 -20.63 15.06 2.38
CA PHE A 15 -20.45 15.50 3.78
C PHE A 15 -21.39 14.78 4.76
N ILE A 16 -22.71 14.82 4.52
CA ILE A 16 -23.68 14.14 5.37
C ILE A 16 -23.62 12.62 5.20
N GLY A 17 -23.40 12.12 3.98
CA GLY A 17 -23.29 10.68 3.72
C GLY A 17 -22.17 10.02 4.51
N ALA A 18 -21.00 10.67 4.60
CA ALA A 18 -19.85 10.16 5.34
C ALA A 18 -20.12 10.11 6.85
N HIS A 19 -20.80 11.12 7.40
CA HIS A 19 -21.24 11.10 8.80
C HIS A 19 -22.29 10.01 9.08
N VAL A 20 -23.19 9.74 8.14
CA VAL A 20 -24.18 8.65 8.25
C VAL A 20 -23.48 7.30 8.23
N VAL A 21 -22.51 7.10 7.32
CA VAL A 21 -21.67 5.89 7.28
C VAL A 21 -20.95 5.72 8.62
N ASP A 22 -20.15 6.69 9.06
CA ASP A 22 -19.42 6.65 10.34
C ASP A 22 -20.33 6.29 11.53
N THR A 23 -21.53 6.87 11.58
CA THR A 23 -22.52 6.56 12.61
C THR A 23 -23.01 5.11 12.52
N LEU A 24 -23.28 4.57 11.33
CA LEU A 24 -23.68 3.17 11.16
C LEU A 24 -22.55 2.22 11.56
N LEU A 25 -21.31 2.54 11.22
CA LEU A 25 -20.14 1.73 11.60
C LEU A 25 -19.94 1.69 13.12
N SER A 26 -20.09 2.83 13.80
CA SER A 26 -20.05 2.89 15.27
C SER A 26 -21.11 2.00 15.94
N ARG A 27 -22.16 1.63 15.20
CA ARG A 27 -23.25 0.75 15.62
C ARG A 27 -23.07 -0.70 15.17
N GLY A 28 -21.91 -1.05 14.61
CA GLY A 28 -21.53 -2.41 14.26
C GLY A 28 -21.92 -2.85 12.84
N PHE A 29 -22.39 -1.93 11.99
CA PHE A 29 -22.51 -2.19 10.55
C PHE A 29 -21.11 -2.23 9.92
N ARG A 30 -20.96 -2.98 8.83
CA ARG A 30 -19.69 -3.08 8.08
C ARG A 30 -19.98 -2.87 6.61
N ASP A 31 -19.18 -2.04 5.96
CA ASP A 31 -19.31 -1.73 4.55
C ASP A 31 -17.92 -1.48 3.95
N ASN A 32 -17.33 -2.53 3.36
CA ASN A 32 -16.01 -2.47 2.75
C ASN A 32 -15.94 -1.41 1.63
N GLU A 33 -17.04 -1.20 0.90
CA GLU A 33 -17.11 -0.25 -0.19
C GLU A 33 -17.09 1.20 0.32
N ALA A 34 -17.96 1.51 1.28
CA ALA A 34 -18.09 2.85 1.85
C ALA A 34 -16.90 3.23 2.76
N GLU A 35 -16.30 2.26 3.46
CA GLU A 35 -15.21 2.49 4.42
C GLU A 35 -13.84 2.64 3.78
N LEU A 36 -13.56 1.85 2.75
CA LEU A 36 -12.19 1.68 2.25
C LEU A 36 -12.07 2.00 0.77
N ILE A 37 -12.95 1.47 -0.07
CA ILE A 37 -12.79 1.52 -1.52
C ILE A 37 -13.16 2.90 -2.08
N LEU A 38 -14.38 3.36 -1.81
CA LEU A 38 -14.85 4.66 -2.31
C LEU A 38 -14.02 5.83 -1.75
N PRO A 39 -13.65 5.88 -0.45
CA PRO A 39 -12.78 6.94 0.05
C PRO A 39 -11.43 7.00 -0.66
N ALA A 40 -10.81 5.85 -0.96
CA ALA A 40 -9.53 5.80 -1.66
C ALA A 40 -9.66 6.30 -3.12
N ILE A 41 -10.67 5.83 -3.85
CA ILE A 41 -10.94 6.26 -5.23
C ILE A 41 -11.22 7.77 -5.29
N ASN A 42 -12.10 8.25 -4.42
CA ASN A 42 -12.51 9.65 -4.40
C ASN A 42 -11.38 10.56 -3.94
N GLY A 43 -10.56 10.13 -2.98
CA GLY A 43 -9.39 10.89 -2.53
C GLY A 43 -8.42 11.15 -3.67
N VAL A 44 -8.09 10.13 -4.47
CA VAL A 44 -7.23 10.28 -5.64
C VAL A 44 -7.89 11.19 -6.69
N LYS A 45 -9.16 10.94 -7.06
CA LYS A 45 -9.87 11.78 -8.03
C LYS A 45 -9.94 13.25 -7.60
N ALA A 46 -10.14 13.52 -6.32
CA ALA A 46 -10.21 14.87 -5.78
C ALA A 46 -8.87 15.60 -5.90
N VAL A 47 -7.76 14.94 -5.54
CA VAL A 47 -6.41 15.50 -5.67
C VAL A 47 -6.07 15.77 -7.13
N LEU A 48 -6.28 14.80 -8.03
CA LEU A 48 -5.99 14.96 -9.45
C LEU A 48 -6.86 16.05 -10.10
N SER A 49 -8.13 16.13 -9.71
CA SER A 49 -9.03 17.21 -10.15
C SER A 49 -8.58 18.58 -9.64
N ALA A 50 -8.07 18.67 -8.41
CA ALA A 50 -7.52 19.90 -7.87
C ALA A 50 -6.22 20.32 -8.60
N ALA A 51 -5.32 19.38 -8.86
CA ALA A 51 -4.12 19.59 -9.65
C ALA A 51 -4.44 20.08 -11.07
N ALA A 52 -5.41 19.45 -11.72
CA ALA A 52 -5.90 19.85 -13.03
C ALA A 52 -6.45 21.27 -13.04
N ARG A 53 -7.32 21.61 -12.07
CA ARG A 53 -7.88 22.96 -11.95
C ARG A 53 -6.83 24.03 -11.66
N ALA A 54 -5.79 23.70 -10.91
CA ALA A 54 -4.69 24.62 -10.65
C ALA A 54 -3.94 24.97 -11.94
N GLY A 55 -3.84 24.03 -12.90
CA GLY A 55 -3.24 24.24 -14.22
C GLY A 55 -1.72 24.41 -14.21
N THR A 56 -1.08 24.50 -13.04
CA THR A 56 0.36 24.71 -12.86
C THR A 56 1.10 23.45 -12.39
N VAL A 57 0.37 22.41 -11.99
CA VAL A 57 0.97 21.13 -11.59
C VAL A 57 1.50 20.44 -12.83
N GLN A 58 2.72 19.90 -12.74
CA GLN A 58 3.39 19.18 -13.84
C GLN A 58 3.42 17.66 -13.62
N ARG A 59 3.40 17.23 -12.35
CA ARG A 59 3.43 15.82 -11.98
C ARG A 59 2.77 15.57 -10.64
N VAL A 60 2.09 14.43 -10.52
CA VAL A 60 1.62 13.89 -9.24
C VAL A 60 2.21 12.49 -9.03
N VAL A 61 2.99 12.32 -7.95
CA VAL A 61 3.47 10.99 -7.52
C VAL A 61 2.50 10.41 -6.50
N ILE A 62 2.01 9.21 -6.76
CA ILE A 62 1.00 8.53 -5.95
C ILE A 62 1.64 7.32 -5.27
N THR A 63 1.56 7.28 -3.95
CA THR A 63 1.90 6.10 -3.17
C THR A 63 0.75 5.09 -3.26
N SER A 64 0.87 4.16 -4.20
CA SER A 64 0.00 2.98 -4.28
C SER A 64 0.49 1.93 -3.26
N SER A 65 0.38 0.65 -3.58
CA SER A 65 0.87 -0.45 -2.75
C SER A 65 1.06 -1.69 -3.60
N PHE A 66 1.94 -2.59 -3.18
CA PHE A 66 2.00 -3.96 -3.70
C PHE A 66 0.66 -4.69 -3.56
N ALA A 67 -0.25 -4.25 -2.66
CA ALA A 67 -1.62 -4.73 -2.60
C ALA A 67 -2.42 -4.51 -3.90
N ALA A 68 -2.08 -3.49 -4.71
CA ALA A 68 -2.65 -3.25 -6.04
C ALA A 68 -2.08 -4.20 -7.12
N VAL A 69 -1.06 -4.99 -6.80
CA VAL A 69 -0.30 -5.87 -7.70
C VAL A 69 -0.50 -7.34 -7.34
N LEU A 70 -0.47 -7.67 -6.05
CA LEU A 70 -0.43 -9.02 -5.50
C LEU A 70 -1.60 -9.90 -5.99
N ASP A 71 -1.24 -11.03 -6.58
CA ASP A 71 -2.16 -12.10 -6.94
C ASP A 71 -1.94 -13.30 -6.01
N VAL A 72 -2.77 -13.41 -4.96
CA VAL A 72 -2.67 -14.49 -3.96
C VAL A 72 -2.88 -15.87 -4.58
N ASP A 73 -3.75 -15.98 -5.58
CA ASP A 73 -4.03 -17.24 -6.25
C ASP A 73 -2.85 -17.70 -7.10
N ARG A 74 -2.19 -16.75 -7.79
CA ARG A 74 -0.96 -17.03 -8.55
C ARG A 74 0.16 -17.52 -7.65
N VAL A 75 0.33 -16.94 -6.45
CA VAL A 75 1.31 -17.40 -5.46
C VAL A 75 1.00 -18.84 -5.04
N GLN A 76 -0.25 -19.12 -4.65
CA GLN A 76 -0.65 -20.46 -4.18
C GLN A 76 -0.58 -21.55 -5.25
N LYS A 77 -0.79 -21.20 -6.52
CA LYS A 77 -0.80 -22.13 -7.67
C LYS A 77 0.54 -22.17 -8.41
N ALA A 78 1.55 -21.43 -7.95
CA ALA A 78 2.83 -21.32 -8.64
C ALA A 78 3.54 -22.68 -8.72
N THR A 79 3.79 -23.15 -9.94
CA THR A 79 4.59 -24.36 -10.20
C THR A 79 6.00 -24.03 -10.69
N LYS A 80 6.27 -22.76 -10.99
CA LYS A 80 7.55 -22.21 -11.45
C LYS A 80 7.75 -20.83 -10.86
N TYR A 81 9.02 -20.45 -10.70
CA TYR A 81 9.39 -19.11 -10.27
C TYR A 81 8.81 -18.03 -11.21
N PHE A 82 8.35 -16.93 -10.64
CA PHE A 82 7.98 -15.73 -11.40
C PHE A 82 8.31 -14.44 -10.66
N THR A 83 8.44 -13.33 -11.40
CA THR A 83 8.67 -12.00 -10.82
C THR A 83 7.45 -11.12 -11.09
N TYR A 84 6.91 -10.47 -10.06
CA TYR A 84 5.96 -9.39 -10.22
C TYR A 84 6.66 -8.16 -10.79
N THR A 85 6.00 -7.50 -11.74
CA THR A 85 6.45 -6.31 -12.45
C THR A 85 5.43 -5.19 -12.30
N ALA A 86 5.81 -3.98 -12.68
CA ALA A 86 4.90 -2.85 -12.71
C ALA A 86 3.68 -3.07 -13.63
N GLY A 87 3.74 -4.02 -14.57
CA GLY A 87 2.61 -4.40 -15.43
C GLY A 87 1.57 -5.29 -14.77
N ASP A 88 1.89 -5.93 -13.64
CA ASP A 88 0.98 -6.84 -12.96
C ASP A 88 -0.09 -6.09 -12.14
N TRP A 89 -1.33 -6.58 -12.19
CA TRP A 89 -2.44 -6.03 -11.42
C TRP A 89 -3.08 -7.11 -10.57
N ASN A 90 -3.53 -6.72 -9.37
CA ASN A 90 -4.30 -7.61 -8.51
C ASN A 90 -5.57 -8.06 -9.25
N PRO A 91 -5.87 -9.37 -9.35
CA PRO A 91 -7.02 -9.85 -10.13
C PRO A 91 -8.38 -9.57 -9.47
N LEU A 92 -8.41 -9.20 -8.18
CA LEU A 92 -9.63 -8.97 -7.40
C LEU A 92 -10.64 -8.08 -8.12
N THR A 93 -11.89 -8.53 -8.29
CA THR A 93 -12.93 -7.69 -8.89
C THR A 93 -13.45 -6.64 -7.91
N TYR A 94 -14.19 -5.66 -8.41
CA TYR A 94 -14.75 -4.61 -7.56
C TYR A 94 -15.78 -5.20 -6.59
N GLU A 95 -16.65 -6.07 -7.10
CA GLU A 95 -17.69 -6.76 -6.35
C GLU A 95 -17.08 -7.64 -5.24
N GLU A 96 -16.00 -8.34 -5.55
CA GLU A 96 -15.29 -9.14 -4.54
C GLU A 96 -14.66 -8.27 -3.45
N ALA A 97 -14.08 -7.12 -3.81
CA ALA A 97 -13.50 -6.20 -2.86
C ALA A 97 -14.56 -5.52 -1.97
N ALA A 98 -15.67 -5.10 -2.57
CA ALA A 98 -16.77 -4.38 -1.94
C ALA A 98 -17.66 -5.28 -1.05
N ASN A 99 -17.61 -6.60 -1.23
CA ASN A 99 -18.41 -7.53 -0.45
C ASN A 99 -18.05 -7.45 1.05
N ALA A 100 -19.01 -7.04 1.89
CA ALA A 100 -18.87 -6.87 3.33
C ALA A 100 -18.55 -8.17 4.10
N GLU A 101 -18.76 -9.35 3.51
CA GLU A 101 -18.39 -10.65 4.08
C GLU A 101 -16.90 -10.96 3.92
N ARG A 102 -16.20 -10.22 3.04
CA ARG A 102 -14.75 -10.38 2.86
C ARG A 102 -13.99 -9.65 3.95
N SER A 103 -12.79 -10.15 4.26
CA SER A 103 -11.94 -9.55 5.28
C SER A 103 -11.47 -8.15 4.91
N ALA A 104 -11.15 -7.33 5.92
CA ALA A 104 -10.57 -5.99 5.73
C ALA A 104 -9.29 -5.98 4.87
N VAL A 105 -8.53 -7.09 4.86
CA VAL A 105 -7.35 -7.24 4.00
C VAL A 105 -7.74 -7.30 2.50
N VAL A 106 -8.85 -7.95 2.18
CA VAL A 106 -9.38 -8.00 0.80
C VAL A 106 -9.90 -6.63 0.39
N ALA A 107 -10.66 -5.97 1.27
CA ALA A 107 -11.14 -4.61 1.04
C ALA A 107 -9.99 -3.61 0.84
N TYR A 108 -8.93 -3.70 1.67
CA TYR A 108 -7.72 -2.89 1.51
C TYR A 108 -7.04 -3.11 0.16
N ARG A 109 -6.87 -4.37 -0.27
CA ARG A 109 -6.32 -4.69 -1.61
C ARG A 109 -7.14 -4.05 -2.73
N GLY A 110 -8.47 -4.14 -2.64
CA GLY A 110 -9.38 -3.48 -3.55
C GLY A 110 -9.21 -1.97 -3.55
N SER A 111 -9.20 -1.34 -2.36
CA SER A 111 -9.05 0.12 -2.23
C SER A 111 -7.79 0.64 -2.93
N LYS A 112 -6.65 -0.07 -2.78
CA LYS A 112 -5.38 0.31 -3.42
C LYS A 112 -5.42 0.08 -4.93
N LYS A 113 -5.93 -1.08 -5.38
CA LYS A 113 -6.09 -1.40 -6.81
C LYS A 113 -6.96 -0.35 -7.51
N PHE A 114 -8.17 -0.12 -7.03
CA PHE A 114 -9.15 0.71 -7.74
C PHE A 114 -8.86 2.20 -7.62
N ALA A 115 -8.24 2.67 -6.54
CA ALA A 115 -7.76 4.04 -6.46
C ALA A 115 -6.63 4.31 -7.48
N GLU A 116 -5.71 3.35 -7.65
CA GLU A 116 -4.65 3.48 -8.66
C GLU A 116 -5.20 3.42 -10.09
N LEU A 117 -6.11 2.48 -10.39
CA LEU A 117 -6.79 2.43 -11.70
C LEU A 117 -7.54 3.72 -12.01
N ALA A 118 -8.25 4.27 -11.02
CA ALA A 118 -8.93 5.55 -11.16
C ALA A 118 -7.96 6.72 -11.42
N ALA A 119 -6.73 6.66 -10.88
CA ALA A 119 -5.69 7.64 -11.14
C ALA A 119 -5.27 7.62 -12.62
N TRP A 120 -4.93 6.42 -13.12
CA TRP A 120 -4.52 6.22 -14.51
C TRP A 120 -5.64 6.56 -15.48
N GLU A 121 -6.87 6.12 -15.19
CA GLU A 121 -8.06 6.47 -15.98
C GLU A 121 -8.26 7.99 -16.03
N PHE A 122 -8.10 8.68 -14.88
CA PHE A 122 -8.23 10.13 -14.83
C PHE A 122 -7.25 10.79 -15.81
N VAL A 123 -5.95 10.54 -15.71
CA VAL A 123 -4.98 11.21 -16.59
C VAL A 123 -5.04 10.77 -18.05
N ASN A 124 -5.47 9.54 -18.33
CA ASN A 124 -5.63 9.05 -19.71
C ASN A 124 -6.84 9.70 -20.40
N ASN A 125 -7.90 10.00 -19.65
CA ASN A 125 -9.13 10.58 -20.17
C ASN A 125 -9.19 12.11 -20.03
N PHE A 126 -8.36 12.70 -19.16
CA PHE A 126 -8.27 14.14 -18.96
C PHE A 126 -7.36 14.77 -20.02
N GLY A 127 -7.94 15.54 -20.94
CA GLY A 127 -7.19 16.23 -22.01
C GLY A 127 -7.97 16.55 -23.29
N GLY A 128 -9.16 15.99 -23.48
CA GLY A 128 -9.98 16.25 -24.66
C GLY A 128 -9.28 15.89 -26.00
N PRO A 129 -9.86 16.29 -27.15
CA PRO A 129 -9.33 15.97 -28.49
C PRO A 129 -7.97 16.60 -28.82
N GLU A 130 -7.52 17.61 -28.05
CA GLU A 130 -6.29 18.38 -28.33
C GLU A 130 -5.06 17.92 -27.53
N GLY A 131 -5.20 16.88 -26.70
CA GLY A 131 -4.09 16.01 -26.32
C GLY A 131 -3.24 16.49 -25.14
N ARG A 132 -3.30 15.67 -24.09
CA ARG A 132 -2.50 15.62 -22.85
C ARG A 132 -3.04 16.46 -21.68
N SER A 133 -3.25 15.76 -20.57
CA SER A 133 -3.32 16.33 -19.22
C SER A 133 -2.15 17.29 -19.00
N SER A 134 -2.41 18.38 -18.27
CA SER A 134 -1.37 19.37 -17.91
C SER A 134 -0.26 18.79 -17.03
N PHE A 135 -0.50 17.62 -16.44
CA PHE A 135 0.47 16.84 -15.66
C PHE A 135 0.45 15.36 -16.03
N ASP A 136 1.58 14.70 -15.79
CA ASP A 136 1.66 13.24 -15.76
C ASP A 136 1.53 12.69 -14.31
N ILE A 137 1.38 11.38 -14.17
CA ILE A 137 1.49 10.72 -12.86
C ILE A 137 2.60 9.69 -12.85
N VAL A 138 3.08 9.40 -11.65
CA VAL A 138 3.93 8.25 -11.35
C VAL A 138 3.31 7.50 -10.18
N THR A 139 3.22 6.18 -10.26
CA THR A 139 2.77 5.37 -9.13
C THR A 139 3.91 4.52 -8.57
N LEU A 140 4.07 4.55 -7.24
CA LEU A 140 5.00 3.68 -6.53
C LEU A 140 4.19 2.63 -5.77
N CYS A 141 4.51 1.35 -5.95
CA CYS A 141 3.83 0.23 -5.32
C CYS A 141 4.75 -0.45 -4.30
N PRO A 142 4.96 0.16 -3.11
CA PRO A 142 5.78 -0.45 -2.08
C PRO A 142 5.09 -1.67 -1.45
N PRO A 143 5.85 -2.70 -1.04
CA PRO A 143 5.38 -3.76 -0.17
C PRO A 143 5.38 -3.26 1.29
N MET A 144 5.75 -4.09 2.27
CA MET A 144 5.88 -3.63 3.66
C MET A 144 6.93 -2.51 3.74
N THR A 145 6.60 -1.39 4.38
CA THR A 145 7.53 -0.25 4.50
C THR A 145 8.07 -0.18 5.91
N PHE A 146 9.38 -0.33 6.07
CA PHE A 146 10.03 -0.38 7.38
C PHE A 146 11.08 0.71 7.55
N GLY A 147 11.31 1.11 8.80
CA GLY A 147 12.41 2.01 9.15
C GLY A 147 11.98 3.12 10.11
N PRO A 148 12.91 3.99 10.49
CA PRO A 148 12.68 5.03 11.50
C PRO A 148 11.59 6.02 11.07
N VAL A 149 10.81 6.49 12.04
CA VAL A 149 9.71 7.43 11.84
C VAL A 149 10.21 8.86 12.06
N VAL A 150 9.92 9.76 11.12
CA VAL A 150 10.37 11.17 11.21
C VAL A 150 9.41 12.10 11.98
N HIS A 151 8.16 11.65 12.18
CA HIS A 151 7.14 12.41 12.93
C HIS A 151 6.95 11.86 14.35
N PRO A 152 6.42 12.65 15.28
CA PRO A 152 6.13 12.18 16.64
C PRO A 152 5.20 10.97 16.64
N VAL A 153 5.55 9.96 17.44
CA VAL A 153 4.75 8.74 17.63
C VAL A 153 4.02 8.81 18.96
N VAL A 154 2.71 9.05 18.92
CA VAL A 154 1.88 9.10 20.13
C VAL A 154 1.71 7.69 20.70
N GLY A 155 1.98 7.50 21.99
CA GLY A 155 1.88 6.18 22.63
C GLY A 155 3.11 5.29 22.48
N GLY A 156 4.26 5.86 22.07
CA GLY A 156 5.53 5.15 21.96
C GLY A 156 5.49 4.03 20.91
N PRO A 157 6.20 2.90 21.10
CA PRO A 157 6.24 1.82 20.11
C PRO A 157 4.88 1.22 19.76
N LEU A 158 3.87 1.36 20.63
CA LEU A 158 2.50 0.92 20.36
C LEU A 158 1.76 1.82 19.36
N GLY A 159 2.25 3.04 19.14
CA GLY A 159 1.74 3.98 18.15
C GLY A 159 2.41 3.89 16.78
N LEU A 160 3.35 2.94 16.59
CA LEU A 160 3.98 2.72 15.30
C LEU A 160 2.93 2.37 14.24
N ASN A 161 3.19 2.78 12.99
CA ASN A 161 2.34 2.41 11.85
C ASN A 161 2.25 0.88 11.69
N ASP A 162 1.26 0.41 10.93
CA ASP A 162 0.97 -1.03 10.81
C ASP A 162 2.19 -1.86 10.38
N SER A 163 3.02 -1.34 9.48
CA SER A 163 4.21 -2.04 8.99
C SER A 163 5.27 -2.15 10.10
N ASN A 164 5.75 -1.03 10.64
CA ASN A 164 6.73 -1.02 11.74
C ASN A 164 6.21 -1.77 12.98
N GLY A 165 4.90 -1.72 13.24
CA GLY A 165 4.24 -2.47 14.30
C GLY A 165 4.37 -4.00 14.13
N GLN A 166 4.50 -4.52 12.91
CA GLN A 166 4.80 -5.95 12.70
C GLN A 166 6.22 -6.29 13.17
N LEU A 167 7.22 -5.47 12.82
CA LEU A 167 8.60 -5.68 13.30
C LEU A 167 8.70 -5.54 14.83
N TRP A 168 7.94 -4.60 15.41
CA TRP A 168 7.86 -4.48 16.86
C TRP A 168 7.29 -5.74 17.52
N LYS A 169 6.21 -6.32 16.96
CA LYS A 169 5.65 -7.59 17.43
C LYS A 169 6.64 -8.76 17.34
N VAL A 170 7.46 -8.80 16.29
CA VAL A 170 8.56 -9.77 16.16
C VAL A 170 9.57 -9.59 17.30
N ALA A 171 10.00 -8.36 17.58
CA ALA A 171 10.95 -8.08 18.65
C ALA A 171 10.40 -8.50 20.03
N ILE A 172 9.14 -8.19 20.32
CA ILE A 172 8.47 -8.61 21.57
C ILE A 172 8.36 -10.14 21.64
N ALA A 173 7.93 -10.81 20.57
CA ALA A 173 7.83 -12.27 20.55
C ALA A 173 9.19 -12.94 20.84
N LEU A 174 10.27 -12.43 20.24
CA LEU A 174 11.63 -12.91 20.50
C LEU A 174 12.05 -12.70 21.96
N GLN A 175 11.76 -11.51 22.52
CA GLN A 175 12.07 -11.20 23.92
C GLN A 175 11.30 -12.10 24.90
N GLU A 176 10.05 -12.42 24.57
CA GLU A 176 9.18 -13.26 25.40
C GLU A 176 9.38 -14.77 25.15
N GLY A 177 10.25 -15.16 24.22
CA GLY A 177 10.45 -16.56 23.84
C GLY A 177 9.22 -17.21 23.18
N LYS A 178 8.35 -16.40 22.56
CA LYS A 178 7.15 -16.84 21.84
C LYS A 178 7.45 -17.12 20.37
N GLY A 179 6.58 -17.90 19.72
CA GLY A 179 6.61 -18.10 18.28
C GLY A 179 6.47 -16.78 17.51
N LEU A 180 7.14 -16.71 16.36
CA LEU A 180 7.16 -15.49 15.55
C LEU A 180 5.81 -15.27 14.84
N PRO A 181 5.31 -14.03 14.76
CA PRO A 181 4.11 -13.75 13.99
C PRO A 181 4.34 -14.07 12.50
N ALA A 182 3.31 -14.59 11.83
CA ALA A 182 3.40 -14.93 10.42
C ALA A 182 3.62 -13.69 9.54
N ALA A 183 4.69 -13.68 8.72
CA ALA A 183 4.83 -12.71 7.63
C ALA A 183 3.88 -13.06 6.48
N ARG A 184 2.80 -12.29 6.34
CA ARG A 184 1.81 -12.47 5.25
C ARG A 184 2.32 -12.01 3.89
N VAL A 185 3.28 -11.08 3.88
CA VAL A 185 3.94 -10.57 2.67
C VAL A 185 5.43 -10.47 3.01
N PRO A 186 6.29 -11.37 2.50
CA PRO A 186 7.70 -11.42 2.88
C PRO A 186 8.58 -10.40 2.12
N PHE A 187 7.97 -9.39 1.51
CA PHE A 187 8.64 -8.32 0.77
C PHE A 187 8.59 -7.02 1.55
N TRP A 188 9.64 -6.22 1.44
CA TRP A 188 9.73 -4.96 2.16
C TRP A 188 10.58 -3.93 1.40
N VAL A 189 10.49 -2.68 1.84
CA VAL A 189 11.32 -1.57 1.41
C VAL A 189 11.61 -0.68 2.60
N GLU A 190 12.79 -0.08 2.62
CA GLU A 190 13.17 0.89 3.65
C GLU A 190 12.47 2.24 3.39
N VAL A 191 12.02 2.90 4.45
CA VAL A 191 11.18 4.11 4.35
C VAL A 191 11.92 5.33 3.79
N ARG A 192 13.21 5.49 4.09
CA ARG A 192 14.07 6.54 3.54
C ARG A 192 14.39 6.25 2.08
N ASP A 193 14.63 5.00 1.70
CA ASP A 193 14.80 4.61 0.29
C ASP A 193 13.52 4.88 -0.52
N LEU A 194 12.36 4.53 0.04
CA LEU A 194 11.07 4.82 -0.58
C LEU A 194 10.83 6.33 -0.68
N ALA A 195 11.22 7.11 0.33
CA ALA A 195 11.12 8.57 0.28
C ALA A 195 12.02 9.16 -0.82
N GLU A 196 13.27 8.68 -0.95
CA GLU A 196 14.16 9.02 -2.06
C GLU A 196 13.51 8.67 -3.40
N ALA A 197 12.87 7.50 -3.54
CA ALA A 197 12.14 7.12 -4.74
C ALA A 197 10.99 8.08 -5.09
N HIS A 198 10.25 8.57 -4.09
CA HIS A 198 9.20 9.58 -4.32
C HIS A 198 9.79 10.90 -4.82
N VAL A 199 10.91 11.35 -4.25
CA VAL A 199 11.60 12.58 -4.67
C VAL A 199 12.12 12.44 -6.10
N GLU A 200 12.80 11.35 -6.41
CA GLU A 200 13.35 11.11 -7.75
C GLU A 200 12.24 10.96 -8.80
N ALA A 201 11.12 10.32 -8.44
CA ALA A 201 9.93 10.25 -9.30
C ALA A 201 9.33 11.64 -9.57
N LEU A 202 9.35 12.56 -8.60
CA LEU A 202 8.92 13.94 -8.79
C LEU A 202 9.86 14.71 -9.73
N LEU A 203 11.17 14.52 -9.59
CA LEU A 203 12.18 15.37 -10.23
C LEU A 203 12.64 14.90 -11.61
N ARG A 204 12.66 13.59 -11.89
CA ARG A 204 13.20 13.04 -13.16
C ARG A 204 12.15 13.05 -14.26
N PRO A 205 12.29 13.84 -15.34
CA PRO A 205 11.29 13.88 -16.41
C PRO A 205 10.93 12.49 -16.96
N GLU A 206 11.90 11.59 -17.08
CA GLU A 206 11.78 10.23 -17.62
C GLU A 206 10.96 9.27 -16.76
N ALA A 207 10.66 9.64 -15.50
CA ALA A 207 9.80 8.87 -14.62
C ALA A 207 8.30 9.05 -14.96
N GLY A 208 7.95 10.10 -15.70
CA GLY A 208 6.57 10.47 -16.00
C GLY A 208 5.80 9.37 -16.73
N GLY A 209 4.56 9.12 -16.30
CA GLY A 209 3.69 8.11 -16.89
C GLY A 209 4.10 6.68 -16.58
N LYS A 210 4.93 6.46 -15.56
CA LYS A 210 5.39 5.12 -15.16
C LYS A 210 4.83 4.67 -13.82
N ARG A 211 4.86 3.35 -13.66
CA ARG A 211 4.57 2.64 -12.43
C ARG A 211 5.82 1.88 -12.02
N TYR A 212 6.12 1.86 -10.73
CA TYR A 212 7.28 1.15 -10.19
C TYR A 212 6.87 0.27 -9.04
N LEU A 213 7.48 -0.92 -8.96
CA LEU A 213 7.51 -1.68 -7.72
C LEU A 213 8.78 -1.26 -6.96
N SER A 214 8.62 -0.89 -5.70
CA SER A 214 9.73 -0.41 -4.87
C SER A 214 9.99 -1.44 -3.79
N GLU A 215 10.81 -2.45 -4.09
CA GLU A 215 11.23 -3.53 -3.20
C GLU A 215 12.75 -3.63 -3.20
N PHE A 216 13.33 -4.04 -2.07
CA PHE A 216 14.74 -4.38 -1.99
C PHE A 216 14.92 -5.89 -1.85
N PRO A 217 15.70 -6.55 -2.73
CA PRO A 217 15.75 -8.02 -2.77
C PRO A 217 16.63 -8.70 -1.70
N ASP A 218 17.31 -7.97 -0.82
CA ASP A 218 18.37 -8.51 0.07
C ASP A 218 17.87 -9.49 1.14
N PHE A 219 16.62 -9.37 1.60
CA PHE A 219 16.07 -10.26 2.62
C PHE A 219 14.58 -10.47 2.45
N ARG A 220 14.10 -11.70 2.66
CA ARG A 220 12.68 -12.05 2.59
C ARG A 220 12.26 -12.89 3.80
N GLY A 221 11.24 -12.40 4.53
CA GLY A 221 10.47 -13.18 5.51
C GLY A 221 10.74 -12.97 7.02
N TRP A 222 9.74 -13.27 7.86
CA TRP A 222 9.85 -13.64 9.29
C TRP A 222 8.67 -14.56 9.69
N GLY A 223 8.80 -15.49 10.65
CA GLY A 223 7.68 -16.34 11.13
C GLY A 223 8.03 -17.83 11.35
N GLY A 224 7.45 -18.48 12.37
CA GLY A 224 7.64 -19.91 12.72
C GLY A 224 7.28 -20.28 14.17
N GLU A 225 6.94 -21.56 14.45
CA GLU A 225 6.66 -22.09 15.81
C GLU A 225 7.93 -22.14 16.70
N GLU A 226 9.10 -22.34 16.09
CA GLU A 226 10.41 -22.21 16.73
C GLU A 226 11.15 -20.99 16.20
N VAL A 227 11.91 -20.34 17.08
CA VAL A 227 12.66 -19.08 16.86
C VAL A 227 13.68 -19.13 15.68
N ARG A 228 13.89 -20.28 15.02
CA ARG A 228 15.06 -20.52 14.17
C ARG A 228 14.84 -21.09 12.77
N THR A 229 13.65 -21.50 12.36
CA THR A 229 13.44 -22.08 11.01
C THR A 229 12.24 -21.46 10.32
N GLN A 230 12.51 -20.62 9.32
CA GLN A 230 11.49 -20.12 8.41
C GLN A 230 11.61 -20.82 7.05
N ILE A 231 10.45 -21.12 6.46
CA ILE A 231 10.31 -21.43 5.04
C ILE A 231 10.05 -20.10 4.31
N VAL A 232 11.04 -19.60 3.60
CA VAL A 232 10.87 -18.47 2.68
C VAL A 232 10.16 -18.99 1.44
N ASP A 233 9.10 -18.31 1.01
CA ASP A 233 8.47 -18.62 -0.26
C ASP A 233 9.37 -18.15 -1.41
N GLU A 234 10.11 -19.10 -1.99
CA GLU A 234 11.01 -18.86 -3.12
C GLU A 234 10.30 -18.99 -4.48
N SER A 235 8.97 -19.16 -4.50
CA SER A 235 8.21 -19.29 -5.76
C SER A 235 8.08 -17.97 -6.53
N HIS A 236 8.35 -16.83 -5.90
CA HIS A 236 8.18 -15.54 -6.55
C HIS A 236 9.05 -14.40 -5.99
N GLY A 237 9.16 -13.32 -6.77
CA GLY A 237 9.83 -12.08 -6.38
C GLY A 237 9.13 -10.82 -6.87
N ILE A 238 9.70 -9.66 -6.57
CA ILE A 238 9.26 -8.34 -7.04
C ILE A 238 10.41 -7.70 -7.82
N ASP A 239 10.10 -7.07 -8.96
CA ASP A 239 11.06 -6.27 -9.71
C ASP A 239 11.31 -4.92 -9.02
N GLY A 240 12.22 -4.92 -8.04
CA GLY A 240 12.75 -3.71 -7.42
C GLY A 240 13.90 -3.04 -8.20
N GLU A 241 14.50 -3.75 -9.15
CA GLU A 241 15.67 -3.29 -9.91
C GLU A 241 15.31 -2.17 -10.89
N THR A 242 14.14 -2.25 -11.54
CA THR A 242 13.68 -1.20 -12.45
C THR A 242 13.59 0.15 -11.73
N ALA A 243 13.02 0.18 -10.52
CA ALA A 243 12.95 1.40 -9.71
C ALA A 243 14.36 1.89 -9.32
N SER A 244 15.24 1.00 -8.85
CA SER A 244 16.62 1.36 -8.49
C SER A 244 17.39 1.96 -9.67
N LYS A 245 17.28 1.36 -10.86
CA LYS A 245 17.98 1.81 -12.06
C LYS A 245 17.45 3.14 -12.58
N GLU A 246 16.15 3.27 -12.73
CA GLU A 246 15.55 4.45 -13.36
C GLU A 246 15.47 5.66 -12.43
N LEU A 247 15.25 5.42 -11.13
CA LEU A 247 15.17 6.47 -10.11
C LEU A 247 16.50 6.67 -9.38
N GLY A 248 17.53 5.85 -9.63
CA GLY A 248 18.85 5.99 -9.02
C GLY A 248 18.89 5.65 -7.52
N ILE A 249 17.95 4.84 -7.04
CA ILE A 249 17.80 4.52 -5.62
C ILE A 249 18.80 3.45 -5.23
N ARG A 250 19.51 3.70 -4.13
CA ARG A 250 20.37 2.71 -3.48
C ARG A 250 19.69 2.24 -2.22
N TYR A 251 19.31 0.98 -2.23
CA TYR A 251 18.57 0.42 -1.13
C TYR A 251 19.47 0.04 0.05
N ARG A 252 18.97 0.28 1.26
CA ARG A 252 19.59 -0.05 2.55
C ARG A 252 19.30 -1.49 2.93
N ALA A 253 20.25 -2.10 3.66
CA ALA A 253 20.11 -3.48 4.11
C ALA A 253 18.97 -3.64 5.14
N PHE A 254 18.32 -4.82 5.13
CA PHE A 254 17.24 -5.10 6.10
C PHE A 254 17.73 -4.98 7.54
N ARG A 255 18.92 -5.51 7.80
CA ARG A 255 19.54 -5.49 9.12
C ARG A 255 19.74 -4.07 9.64
N GLU A 256 20.19 -3.17 8.78
CA GLU A 256 20.38 -1.75 9.13
C GLU A 256 19.02 -1.10 9.45
N THR A 257 18.04 -1.32 8.59
CA THR A 257 16.65 -0.85 8.75
C THR A 257 16.05 -1.24 10.11
N VAL A 258 16.15 -2.52 10.47
CA VAL A 258 15.64 -3.04 11.74
C VAL A 258 16.39 -2.44 12.92
N ILE A 259 17.72 -2.36 12.85
CA ILE A 259 18.53 -1.79 13.94
C ILE A 259 18.15 -0.33 14.20
N ASP A 260 18.00 0.47 13.15
CA ASP A 260 17.64 1.89 13.27
C ASP A 260 16.24 2.05 13.88
N LEU A 261 15.25 1.31 13.38
CA LEU A 261 13.90 1.33 13.91
C LEU A 261 13.86 0.91 15.39
N MET A 262 14.54 -0.19 15.76
CA MET A 262 14.52 -0.70 17.14
C MET A 262 15.23 0.24 18.10
N ARG A 263 16.34 0.86 17.68
CA ARG A 263 17.01 1.91 18.47
C ARG A 263 16.09 3.10 18.70
N GLN A 264 15.36 3.53 17.67
CA GLN A 264 14.41 4.62 17.81
C GLN A 264 13.25 4.24 18.73
N ALA A 265 12.65 3.06 18.55
CA ALA A 265 11.55 2.57 19.36
C ALA A 265 11.93 2.42 20.84
N ALA A 266 13.15 1.97 21.13
CA ALA A 266 13.67 1.87 22.50
C ALA A 266 13.90 3.24 23.17
N ALA A 267 13.97 4.32 22.39
CA ALA A 267 14.14 5.69 22.88
C ALA A 267 12.82 6.49 22.96
N MET A 268 11.68 5.87 22.61
CA MET A 268 10.34 6.48 22.67
C MET A 268 9.71 6.40 24.06
#